data_AF-A0A938VDQ0-F1
#
_entry.id   AF-A0A938VDQ0-F1
#
_cell.length_a   1.000
_cell.length_b   1.000
_cell.length_c   1.000
_cell.angle_alpha   90.00
_cell.angle_beta   90.00
_cell.angle_gamma   90.00
#
_symmetry.space_group_name_H-M   'P 1'
#
loop_
_entity.id
_entity.type
_entity.pdbx_description
1 polymer ?
#
loop_
_entity_poly.entity_id
_entity_poly.type
_entity_poly.pdbx_seq_one_letter_code
_entity_poly.pdbx_strand_id
1 'polypeptide(L)' 'MAIERRCPRCRGRMWASEDLCSEYMHCLHCGMSQEISELSALDTELEGTLRPYRAALGLAPARPRVR' A
#
# COMPACT_ATOMS: atom_id res chain seq x y z
N MET A 1 9.32 -10.21 -16.93
CA MET A 1 10.55 -10.39 -16.13
C MET A 1 10.14 -10.38 -14.66
N ALA A 2 10.19 -11.51 -13.96
CA ALA A 2 9.84 -11.56 -12.54
C ALA A 2 10.98 -10.95 -11.73
N ILE A 3 10.75 -9.77 -11.14
CA ILE A 3 11.71 -9.14 -10.22
C ILE A 3 11.81 -10.07 -9.00
N GLU A 4 12.99 -10.64 -8.73
CA GLU A 4 13.23 -11.39 -7.50
C GLU A 4 13.07 -10.45 -6.29
N ARG A 5 11.92 -10.54 -5.59
CA ARG A 5 11.67 -9.76 -4.37
C ARG A 5 12.45 -10.40 -3.22
N ARG A 6 13.63 -9.86 -2.91
CA ARG A 6 14.49 -10.25 -1.79
C ARG A 6 14.15 -9.43 -0.56
N CYS A 7 14.11 -10.05 0.61
CA CYS A 7 13.83 -9.36 1.86
C CYS A 7 14.89 -8.29 2.14
N PRO A 8 14.51 -7.03 2.42
CA PRO A 8 15.48 -5.97 2.70
C PRO A 8 16.26 -6.20 4.00
N ARG A 9 15.72 -7.01 4.93
CA ARG A 9 16.33 -7.29 6.23
C ARG A 9 17.32 -8.44 6.21
N CYS A 10 16.97 -9.57 5.59
CA CYS A 10 17.79 -10.79 5.62
C CYS A 10 18.18 -11.33 4.24
N ARG A 11 17.76 -10.67 3.15
CA ARG A 11 17.94 -11.11 1.75
C ARG A 11 17.32 -12.49 1.43
N GLY A 12 16.49 -13.01 2.34
CA GLY A 12 15.70 -14.22 2.14
C GLY A 12 14.66 -14.04 1.03
N ARG A 13 14.12 -15.17 0.55
CA ARG A 13 13.02 -15.15 -0.43
C ARG A 13 11.78 -14.54 0.20
N MET A 14 11.06 -13.74 -0.58
CA MET A 14 9.76 -13.21 -0.18
C MET A 14 8.64 -13.89 -0.97
N TRP A 15 7.49 -14.01 -0.34
CA TRP A 15 6.25 -14.54 -0.88
C TRP A 15 5.21 -13.42 -0.91
N ALA A 16 4.51 -13.28 -2.03
CA ALA A 16 3.44 -12.30 -2.18
C ALA A 16 2.11 -12.91 -1.71
N SER A 17 1.34 -12.13 -0.96
CA SER A 17 -0.03 -12.43 -0.57
C SER A 17 -0.92 -11.24 -0.91
N GLU A 18 -2.20 -11.50 -1.16
CA GLU A 18 -3.19 -10.46 -1.39
C GLU A 18 -4.44 -10.79 -0.57
N ASP A 19 -5.09 -9.75 -0.06
CA ASP A 19 -6.46 -9.81 0.44
C ASP A 19 -7.36 -8.87 -0.38
N LEU A 20 -8.61 -8.70 0.05
CA LEU A 20 -9.58 -7.86 -0.66
C LEU A 20 -9.17 -6.39 -0.78
N CYS A 21 -8.24 -5.92 0.06
CA CYS A 21 -7.93 -4.51 0.26
C CYS A 21 -6.45 -4.16 0.05
N SER A 22 -5.55 -5.14 0.18
CA SER A 22 -4.12 -4.90 0.27
C SER A 22 -3.30 -6.06 -0.29
N GLU A 23 -2.12 -5.72 -0.80
CA GLU A 23 -1.10 -6.68 -1.20
C GLU A 23 0.06 -6.63 -0.21
N TYR A 24 0.60 -7.79 0.17
CA TYR A 24 1.71 -7.90 1.11
C TYR A 24 2.85 -8.76 0.57
N MET A 25 4.05 -8.49 1.07
CA MET A 25 5.23 -9.32 0.89
C MET A 25 5.70 -9.85 2.23
N HIS A 26 5.76 -11.17 2.35
CA HIS A 26 6.22 -11.87 3.55
C HIS A 26 7.58 -12.52 3.30
N CYS A 27 8.55 -12.30 4.18
CA CYS A 27 9.81 -13.00 4.15
C CYS A 27 9.69 -14.38 4.82
N LEU A 28 9.93 -15.44 4.06
CA LEU A 28 9.85 -16.83 4.52
C LEU A 28 10.98 -17.23 5.49
N HIS A 29 11.93 -16.33 5.78
CA HIS A 29 13.10 -16.62 6.61
C HIS A 29 13.10 -15.86 7.94
N CYS A 30 12.76 -14.56 7.91
CA CYS A 30 12.77 -13.72 9.12
C CYS A 30 11.39 -13.26 9.58
N GLY A 31 10.32 -13.64 8.87
CA GLY A 31 8.94 -13.29 9.21
C GLY A 31 8.56 -11.83 8.95
N MET A 32 9.48 -11.01 8.42
CA MET A 32 9.19 -9.63 8.04
C MET A 32 8.07 -9.58 7.00
N SER A 33 7.06 -8.75 7.26
CA SER A 33 5.93 -8.52 6.37
C SER A 33 5.86 -7.03 6.03
N GLN A 34 5.61 -6.69 4.78
CA GLN A 34 5.39 -5.31 4.35
C GLN A 34 4.20 -5.26 3.39
N GLU A 35 3.33 -4.27 3.56
CA GLU A 35 2.30 -3.94 2.59
C GLU A 35 2.96 -3.27 1.37
N ILE A 36 2.51 -3.62 0.16
CA ILE A 36 3.06 -3.16 -1.12
C ILE A 36 2.01 -2.54 -2.04
N SER A 37 0.76 -2.45 -1.62
CA SER A 37 -0.31 -1.77 -2.35
C SER A 37 0.04 -0.28 -2.53
N GLU A 38 -0.15 0.24 -3.76
CA GLU A 38 0.15 1.64 -4.10
C GLU A 38 -0.77 2.64 -3.38
N LEU A 39 -1.93 2.19 -2.91
CA LEU A 39 -2.88 2.94 -2.09
C LEU A 39 -3.44 1.96 -1.06
N SER A 40 -3.43 2.30 0.22
CA SER A 40 -4.27 1.55 1.16
C SER A 40 -5.73 1.70 0.70
N ALA A 41 -6.53 0.63 0.68
CA ALA A 41 -7.96 0.74 0.36
C ALA A 41 -8.63 1.86 1.18
N LEU A 42 -8.14 2.06 2.41
CA LEU A 42 -8.54 3.11 3.32
C LEU A 42 -8.32 4.53 2.77
N ASP A 43 -7.18 4.82 2.14
CA ASP A 43 -6.91 6.15 1.56
C ASP A 43 -7.88 6.48 0.42
N THR A 44 -8.26 5.47 -0.37
CA THR A 44 -9.21 5.62 -1.46
C THR A 44 -10.62 5.88 -0.94
N GLU A 45 -11.07 5.10 0.05
CA GLU A 45 -12.37 5.31 0.71
C GLU A 45 -12.44 6.66 1.45
N LEU A 46 -11.35 7.02 2.12
CA LEU A 46 -11.24 8.29 2.83
C LEU A 46 -11.31 9.47 1.86
N GLU A 47 -10.63 9.42 0.71
CA GLU A 47 -10.73 10.46 -0.32
C GLU A 47 -12.16 10.55 -0.89
N GLY A 48 -12.81 9.41 -1.15
CA GLY A 48 -14.20 9.37 -1.59
C GLY A 48 -15.15 10.07 -0.61
N THR A 49 -14.96 9.82 0.68
CA THR A 49 -15.74 10.43 1.76
C THR A 49 -15.46 11.93 1.94
N LEU A 50 -14.19 12.34 1.84
CA LEU A 50 -13.77 13.73 2.09
C LEU A 50 -13.97 14.67 0.89
N ARG A 51 -14.09 14.14 -0.33
CA ARG A 51 -14.26 14.92 -1.56
C ARG A 51 -15.37 16.00 -1.48
N PRO A 52 -16.61 15.71 -1.05
CA PRO A 52 -17.65 16.74 -0.96
C PRO A 52 -17.32 17.85 0.05
N TYR A 53 -16.70 17.49 1.18
CA TYR A 53 -16.31 18.46 2.21
C TYR A 53 -15.17 19.37 1.74
N ARG A 54 -14.19 18.81 1.03
CA ARG A 54 -13.10 19.60 0.43
C ARG A 54 -13.61 20.58 -0.62
N ALA A 55 -14.54 20.14 -1.47
CA ALA A 55 -15.18 21.02 -2.45
C ALA A 55 -15.93 22.18 -1.78
N ALA A 56 -16.67 21.92 -0.71
CA ALA A 56 -17.36 22.95 0.06
C ALA A 56 -16.41 23.98 0.70
N LEU A 57 -15.19 23.56 1.05
CA LEU A 57 -14.15 24.40 1.65
C LEU A 57 -13.18 25.01 0.61
N GLY A 58 -13.36 24.75 -0.69
CA GLY A 58 -12.46 25.22 -1.74
C GLY A 58 -11.05 24.60 -1.69
N LEU A 59 -10.91 23.43 -1.07
CA LEU A 59 -9.63 22.74 -0.91
C LEU A 59 -9.34 21.81 -2.10
N ALA A 60 -8.08 21.76 -2.52
CA ALA A 60 -7.62 20.83 -3.56
C ALA A 60 -7.75 19.36 -3.09
N PRO A 61 -7.94 18.39 -4.02
CA PRO A 61 -7.96 16.97 -3.68
C PRO A 61 -6.64 16.56 -3.01
N ALA A 62 -6.70 15.58 -2.11
CA ALA A 62 -5.47 15.10 -1.49
C ALA A 62 -4.58 14.49 -2.58
N ARG A 63 -3.33 14.93 -2.66
CA ARG A 63 -2.34 14.21 -3.47
C ARG A 63 -2.01 12.91 -2.75
N PRO A 64 -2.06 11.76 -3.44
CA PRO A 64 -1.64 10.50 -2.84
C PRO A 64 -0.18 10.66 -2.39
N ARG A 65 0.06 10.53 -1.08
CA ARG A 65 1.41 10.48 -0.51
C ARG A 65 1.91 9.05 -0.65
N VAL A 66 2.26 8.65 -1.87
CA VAL A 66 2.90 7.36 -2.10
C VAL A 66 4.37 7.64 -2.34
N ARG A 67 5.22 7.08 -1.47
CA ARG A 67 6.68 7.14 -1.54
C ARG A 67 7.26 5.79 -1.17
#